data_AF-A0A7S1XF86-F1
#
_entry.id   AF-A0A7S1XF86-F1
#
_cell.length_a   1.000
_cell.length_b   1.000
_cell.length_c   1.000
_cell.angle_alpha   90.00
_cell.angle_beta   90.00
_cell.angle_gamma   90.00
#
_symmetry.space_group_name_H-M   'P 1'
#
loop_
_entity.id
_entity.type
_entity.pdbx_description
1 polymer ?
#
loop_
_entity_poly.entity_id
_entity_poly.type
_entity_poly.pdbx_seq_one_letter_code
_entity_poly.pdbx_strand_id
1 'polypeptide(L)'
;MDGDWRLITQYEFDNALDDSLEGETVWFILGYISLIVYVVVFMGDVFHPVRSRLSLGWNALVTVGLAILACFGLASLFGLFFGPVHQALPILLFGLGADDMFVITRTHDSLKRKDPLFASRPLVERVALTMASAGTAILITTLTNAFVFFISAITPIPALRSFCIWAGIGILLLFVFSTTYFVALFSLDLRRQDCRRIDAIPCIKSKWEKDENLFGIRDGALGRFLRDSYGRFLMADIVRPIVLVASVVLFSIM
;
A
#
# COMPACT_ATOMS: atom_id res chain seq x y z
N MET A 1 -0.66 -42.03 -33.07
CA MET A 1 0.70 -41.82 -32.54
C MET A 1 1.05 -40.34 -32.38
N ASP A 2 0.08 -39.41 -32.45
CA ASP A 2 0.31 -37.95 -32.36
C ASP A 2 0.09 -37.33 -30.95
N GLY A 3 -0.03 -38.16 -29.91
CA GLY A 3 -0.30 -37.71 -28.54
C GLY A 3 0.95 -37.54 -27.67
N ASP A 4 2.00 -38.34 -27.90
CA ASP A 4 3.19 -38.39 -27.03
C ASP A 4 4.04 -37.13 -27.09
N TRP A 5 4.24 -36.55 -28.29
CA TRP A 5 5.08 -35.36 -28.43
C TRP A 5 4.45 -34.12 -27.76
N ARG A 6 3.11 -34.06 -27.67
CA ARG A 6 2.40 -32.98 -26.96
C ARG A 6 2.55 -33.11 -25.45
N LEU A 7 2.53 -34.33 -24.93
CA LEU A 7 2.75 -34.60 -23.52
C LEU A 7 4.20 -34.33 -23.10
N ILE A 8 5.17 -34.70 -23.95
CA ILE A 8 6.59 -34.43 -23.69
C ILE A 8 6.87 -32.92 -23.74
N THR A 9 6.31 -32.20 -24.72
CA THR A 9 6.48 -30.74 -24.80
C THR A 9 5.76 -29.99 -23.68
N GLN A 10 4.59 -30.44 -23.21
CA GLN A 10 3.94 -29.89 -22.03
C GLN A 10 4.74 -30.17 -20.75
N TYR A 11 5.25 -31.39 -20.60
CA TYR A 11 6.06 -31.80 -19.45
C TYR A 11 7.41 -31.08 -19.40
N GLU A 12 8.07 -30.89 -20.53
CA GLU A 12 9.31 -30.11 -20.63
C GLU A 12 9.06 -28.62 -20.41
N PHE A 13 7.93 -28.09 -20.87
CA PHE A 13 7.55 -26.70 -20.60
C PHE A 13 7.21 -26.49 -19.12
N ASP A 14 6.48 -27.42 -18.50
CA ASP A 14 6.17 -27.38 -17.06
C ASP A 14 7.45 -27.51 -16.21
N ASN A 15 8.37 -28.42 -16.57
CA ASN A 15 9.66 -28.56 -15.88
C ASN A 15 10.58 -27.35 -16.08
N ALA A 16 10.63 -26.77 -17.29
CA ALA A 16 11.41 -25.56 -17.54
C ALA A 16 10.81 -24.34 -16.82
N LEU A 17 9.48 -24.31 -16.65
CA LEU A 17 8.78 -23.32 -15.87
C LEU A 17 9.09 -23.49 -14.37
N ASP A 18 9.07 -24.72 -13.84
CA ASP A 18 9.42 -25.00 -12.44
C ASP A 18 10.89 -24.64 -12.14
N ASP A 19 11.85 -25.01 -12.99
CA ASP A 19 13.26 -24.64 -12.81
C ASP A 19 13.48 -23.12 -12.90
N SER A 20 12.75 -22.44 -13.78
CA SER A 20 12.79 -20.97 -13.89
C SER A 20 12.16 -20.30 -12.66
N LEU A 21 11.06 -20.86 -12.15
CA LEU A 21 10.38 -20.38 -10.95
C LEU A 21 11.23 -20.62 -9.70
N GLU A 22 11.95 -21.72 -9.56
CA GLU A 22 12.85 -21.96 -8.40
C GLU A 22 13.98 -20.92 -8.35
N GLY A 23 14.56 -20.57 -9.51
CA GLY A 23 15.57 -19.51 -9.63
C GLY A 23 15.02 -18.11 -9.31
N GLU A 24 13.77 -17.82 -9.67
CA GLU A 24 13.10 -16.54 -9.42
C GLU A 24 12.45 -16.43 -8.03
N THR A 25 12.14 -17.55 -7.39
CA THR A 25 11.45 -17.61 -6.09
C THR A 25 12.21 -16.84 -5.01
N VAL A 26 13.55 -16.93 -5.00
CA VAL A 26 14.39 -16.19 -4.07
C VAL A 26 14.21 -14.67 -4.25
N TRP A 27 14.16 -14.19 -5.50
CA TRP A 27 13.95 -12.78 -5.81
C TRP A 27 12.56 -12.31 -5.41
N PHE A 28 11.53 -13.13 -5.63
CA PHE A 28 10.19 -12.84 -5.14
C PHE A 28 10.14 -12.74 -3.61
N ILE A 29 10.74 -13.69 -2.89
CA ILE A 29 10.80 -13.67 -1.42
C ILE A 29 11.52 -12.41 -0.92
N LEU A 30 12.67 -12.08 -1.51
CA LEU A 30 13.41 -10.85 -1.17
C LEU A 30 12.58 -9.60 -1.45
N GLY A 31 11.85 -9.56 -2.57
CA GLY A 31 10.92 -8.48 -2.92
C GLY A 31 9.80 -8.33 -1.89
N TYR A 32 9.16 -9.43 -1.49
CA TYR A 32 8.12 -9.43 -0.45
C TYR A 32 8.65 -8.95 0.91
N ILE A 33 9.82 -9.45 1.33
CA ILE A 33 10.45 -9.01 2.59
C ILE A 33 10.76 -7.51 2.52
N SER A 34 11.36 -7.06 1.42
CA SER A 34 11.66 -5.64 1.19
C SER A 34 10.40 -4.78 1.25
N LEU A 35 9.29 -5.22 0.64
CA LEU A 35 8.01 -4.52 0.67
C LEU A 35 7.42 -4.46 2.09
N ILE A 36 7.46 -5.56 2.84
CA ILE A 36 7.02 -5.62 4.24
C ILE A 36 7.84 -4.64 5.10
N VAL A 37 9.17 -4.69 4.97
CA VAL A 37 10.07 -3.77 5.70
C VAL A 37 9.77 -2.32 5.32
N TYR A 38 9.60 -2.04 4.02
CA TYR A 38 9.25 -0.71 3.53
C TYR A 38 7.96 -0.19 4.18
N VAL A 39 6.87 -0.97 4.13
CA VAL A 39 5.57 -0.59 4.69
C VAL A 39 5.70 -0.35 6.20
N VAL A 40 6.32 -1.25 6.94
CA VAL A 40 6.46 -1.15 8.40
C VAL A 40 7.31 0.05 8.80
N VAL A 41 8.43 0.31 8.11
CA VAL A 41 9.35 1.40 8.43
C VAL A 41 8.78 2.76 8.03
N PHE A 42 8.26 2.90 6.80
CA PHE A 42 7.78 4.19 6.31
C PHE A 42 6.44 4.59 6.93
N MET A 43 5.58 3.63 7.31
CA MET A 43 4.34 3.89 8.04
C MET A 43 4.62 4.18 9.52
N GLY A 44 5.67 3.55 10.06
CA GLY A 44 5.87 3.39 11.49
C GLY A 44 6.40 4.59 12.25
N ASP A 45 6.97 5.63 11.64
CA ASP A 45 7.75 6.68 12.35
C ASP A 45 8.56 6.08 13.52
N VAL A 46 9.37 5.06 13.17
CA VAL A 46 10.00 4.03 14.04
C VAL A 46 10.79 4.54 15.25
N PHE A 47 11.08 5.82 15.30
CA PHE A 47 12.02 6.39 16.26
C PHE A 47 11.34 7.03 17.48
N HIS A 48 10.01 7.03 17.57
CA HIS A 48 9.28 7.61 18.70
C HIS A 48 8.58 6.54 19.56
N PRO A 49 8.88 6.39 20.87
CA PRO A 49 8.37 5.26 21.66
C PRO A 49 6.85 5.22 21.87
N VAL A 50 6.16 6.36 21.76
CA VAL A 50 4.70 6.49 21.94
C VAL A 50 3.97 6.75 20.61
N ARG A 51 4.64 7.44 19.69
CA ARG A 51 4.08 7.81 18.39
C ARG A 51 4.41 6.80 17.29
N SER A 52 5.30 5.85 17.57
CA SER A 52 5.58 4.71 16.68
C SER A 52 4.28 4.01 16.32
N ARG A 53 4.18 3.65 15.04
CA ARG A 53 3.06 2.97 14.40
C ARG A 53 3.48 1.65 13.79
N LEU A 54 4.48 0.99 14.38
CA LEU A 54 4.93 -0.34 14.01
C LEU A 54 3.79 -1.36 14.10
N SER A 55 3.00 -1.33 15.20
CA SER A 55 1.85 -2.23 15.32
C SER A 55 0.78 -1.94 14.26
N LEU A 56 0.57 -0.67 13.90
CA LEU A 56 -0.35 -0.28 12.84
C LEU A 56 0.17 -0.72 11.46
N GLY A 57 1.48 -0.67 11.22
CA GLY A 57 2.13 -1.19 10.02
C GLY A 57 1.96 -2.71 9.89
N TRP A 58 2.08 -3.45 10.98
CA TRP A 58 1.77 -4.89 10.98
C TRP A 58 0.28 -5.16 10.66
N ASN A 59 -0.61 -4.40 11.29
CA ASN A 59 -2.05 -4.49 11.06
C ASN A 59 -2.45 -4.11 9.62
N ALA A 60 -1.72 -3.18 8.99
CA ALA A 60 -1.85 -2.87 7.57
C ALA A 60 -1.57 -4.11 6.72
N LEU A 61 -0.45 -4.82 6.96
CA LEU A 61 -0.11 -6.04 6.24
C LEU A 61 -1.16 -7.15 6.41
N VAL A 62 -1.66 -7.34 7.64
CA VAL A 62 -2.74 -8.29 7.93
C VAL A 62 -4.00 -7.93 7.16
N THR A 63 -4.34 -6.64 7.08
CA THR A 63 -5.52 -6.16 6.33
C THR A 63 -5.41 -6.51 4.84
N VAL A 64 -4.27 -6.23 4.21
CA VAL A 64 -4.06 -6.59 2.80
C VAL A 64 -4.10 -8.12 2.64
N GLY A 65 -3.46 -8.86 3.53
CA GLY A 65 -3.48 -10.32 3.52
C GLY A 65 -4.91 -10.89 3.58
N LEU A 66 -5.77 -10.35 4.44
CA LEU A 66 -7.18 -10.73 4.53
C LEU A 66 -7.95 -10.41 3.23
N ALA A 67 -7.68 -9.25 2.61
CA ALA A 67 -8.29 -8.89 1.32
C ALA A 67 -7.85 -9.83 0.20
N ILE A 68 -6.56 -10.21 0.16
CA ILE A 68 -6.03 -11.20 -0.78
C ILE A 68 -6.73 -12.55 -0.55
N LEU A 69 -6.76 -13.06 0.68
CA LEU A 69 -7.42 -14.33 0.99
C LEU A 69 -8.91 -14.31 0.60
N ALA A 70 -9.61 -13.20 0.86
CA ALA A 70 -10.99 -13.02 0.44
C ALA A 70 -11.14 -12.98 -1.09
N CYS A 71 -10.22 -12.33 -1.80
CA CYS A 71 -10.19 -12.30 -3.26
C CYS A 71 -10.03 -13.71 -3.83
N PHE A 72 -9.07 -14.48 -3.33
CA PHE A 72 -8.84 -15.86 -3.77
C PHE A 72 -10.03 -16.76 -3.43
N GLY A 73 -10.61 -16.63 -2.23
CA GLY A 73 -11.80 -17.40 -1.84
C GLY A 73 -13.01 -17.09 -2.72
N LEU A 74 -13.27 -15.81 -2.99
CA LEU A 74 -14.40 -15.37 -3.81
C LEU A 74 -14.20 -15.72 -5.29
N ALA A 75 -13.00 -15.52 -5.83
CA ALA A 75 -12.67 -15.89 -7.20
C ALA A 75 -12.71 -17.42 -7.43
N SER A 76 -12.27 -18.21 -6.43
CA SER A 76 -12.40 -19.66 -6.46
C SER A 76 -13.86 -20.11 -6.43
N LEU A 77 -14.73 -19.42 -5.69
CA LEU A 77 -16.17 -19.72 -5.66
C LEU A 77 -16.84 -19.50 -7.02
N PHE A 78 -16.38 -18.49 -7.77
CA PHE A 78 -16.85 -18.23 -9.13
C PHE A 78 -16.19 -19.12 -10.21
N GLY A 79 -15.27 -20.02 -9.82
CA GLY A 79 -14.60 -20.93 -10.74
C GLY A 79 -13.69 -20.23 -11.75
N LEU A 80 -13.10 -19.08 -11.37
CA LEU A 80 -12.20 -18.34 -12.26
C LEU A 80 -10.89 -19.10 -12.47
N PHE A 81 -10.41 -19.11 -13.72
CA PHE A 81 -9.14 -19.74 -14.09
C PHE A 81 -7.97 -19.10 -13.34
N PHE A 82 -7.13 -19.94 -12.73
CA PHE A 82 -5.88 -19.55 -12.09
C PHE A 82 -4.72 -19.92 -13.00
N GLY A 83 -3.89 -18.93 -13.34
CA GLY A 83 -2.72 -19.10 -14.21
C GLY A 83 -1.46 -18.47 -13.61
N PRO A 84 -0.28 -18.74 -14.19
CA PRO A 84 1.02 -18.33 -13.63
C PRO A 84 1.14 -16.81 -13.34
N VAL A 85 0.51 -15.97 -14.16
CA VAL A 85 0.50 -14.50 -14.01
C VAL A 85 -0.12 -14.04 -12.67
N HIS A 86 -0.98 -14.86 -12.05
CA HIS A 86 -1.63 -14.52 -10.77
C HIS A 86 -0.64 -14.51 -9.59
N GLN A 87 0.56 -15.07 -9.74
CA GLN A 87 1.61 -14.99 -8.72
C GLN A 87 2.08 -13.54 -8.46
N ALA A 88 1.91 -12.64 -9.43
CA ALA A 88 2.21 -11.21 -9.28
C ALA A 88 1.10 -10.42 -8.56
N LEU A 89 -0.10 -11.00 -8.42
CA LEU A 89 -1.28 -10.32 -7.88
C LEU A 89 -1.14 -9.88 -6.41
N PRO A 90 -0.53 -10.67 -5.50
CA PRO A 90 -0.37 -10.23 -4.13
C PRO A 90 0.60 -9.04 -4.02
N ILE A 91 1.66 -8.98 -4.83
CA ILE A 91 2.57 -7.81 -4.87
C ILE A 91 1.80 -6.55 -5.27
N LEU A 92 0.98 -6.64 -6.31
CA LEU A 92 0.13 -5.55 -6.78
C LEU A 92 -0.83 -5.06 -5.67
N LEU A 93 -1.54 -5.99 -5.01
CA LEU A 93 -2.49 -5.64 -3.96
C LEU A 93 -1.81 -5.10 -2.69
N PHE A 94 -0.63 -5.60 -2.33
CA PHE A 94 0.15 -5.03 -1.24
C PHE A 94 0.58 -3.59 -1.53
N GLY A 95 1.02 -3.30 -2.76
CA GLY A 95 1.38 -1.94 -3.16
C GLY A 95 0.21 -0.97 -3.04
N LEU A 96 -0.94 -1.32 -3.61
CA LEU A 96 -2.16 -0.50 -3.56
C LEU A 96 -2.70 -0.36 -2.13
N GLY A 97 -2.71 -1.45 -1.36
CA GLY A 97 -3.27 -1.46 -0.01
C GLY A 97 -2.42 -0.65 0.96
N ALA A 98 -1.10 -0.75 0.85
CA ALA A 98 -0.19 0.09 1.62
C ALA A 98 -0.42 1.57 1.31
N ASP A 99 -0.57 1.95 0.03
CA ASP A 99 -0.83 3.33 -0.39
C ASP A 99 -2.08 3.91 0.28
N ASP A 100 -3.21 3.17 0.27
CA ASP A 100 -4.43 3.58 0.95
C ASP A 100 -4.22 3.84 2.45
N MET A 101 -3.55 2.90 3.13
CA MET A 101 -3.28 3.00 4.57
C MET A 101 -2.33 4.16 4.89
N PHE A 102 -1.39 4.45 3.98
CA PHE A 102 -0.51 5.61 4.06
C PHE A 102 -1.30 6.91 3.91
N VAL A 103 -2.22 6.97 2.96
CA VAL A 103 -3.10 8.12 2.75
C VAL A 103 -3.95 8.39 4.00
N ILE A 104 -4.53 7.36 4.63
CA ILE A 104 -5.31 7.52 5.88
C ILE A 104 -4.46 8.11 7.00
N THR A 105 -3.32 7.48 7.29
CA THR A 105 -2.46 7.89 8.42
C THR A 105 -1.86 9.27 8.22
N ARG A 106 -1.39 9.59 7.01
CA ARG A 106 -0.80 10.89 6.68
C ARG A 106 -1.85 12.00 6.63
N THR A 107 -3.07 11.70 6.21
CA THR A 107 -4.17 12.67 6.24
C THR A 107 -4.53 13.02 7.67
N HIS A 108 -4.66 12.04 8.57
CA HIS A 108 -4.88 12.30 9.99
C HIS A 108 -3.77 13.18 10.58
N ASP A 109 -2.51 12.90 10.27
CA ASP A 109 -1.37 13.66 10.79
C ASP A 109 -1.24 15.05 10.15
N SER A 110 -1.73 15.22 8.93
CA SER A 110 -1.87 16.52 8.28
C SER A 110 -2.95 17.36 8.97
N LEU A 111 -4.12 16.78 9.25
CA LEU A 111 -5.22 17.44 9.95
C LEU A 111 -4.82 17.84 11.37
N LYS A 112 -4.18 16.95 12.13
CA LYS A 112 -3.63 17.23 13.46
C LYS A 112 -2.63 18.39 13.48
N ARG A 113 -1.87 18.59 12.40
CA ARG A 113 -0.91 19.71 12.28
C ARG A 113 -1.57 21.03 11.86
N LYS A 114 -2.66 20.97 11.08
CA LYS A 114 -3.36 22.17 10.59
C LYS A 114 -4.31 22.75 11.63
N ASP A 115 -4.99 21.92 12.39
CA ASP A 115 -5.95 22.33 13.42
C ASP A 115 -5.44 21.89 14.81
N PRO A 116 -4.97 22.82 15.67
CA PRO A 116 -4.50 22.49 17.01
C PRO A 116 -5.63 21.99 17.94
N LEU A 117 -6.89 22.33 17.65
CA LEU A 117 -8.04 21.81 18.39
C LEU A 117 -8.40 20.38 17.99
N PHE A 118 -7.87 19.88 16.87
CA PHE A 118 -8.15 18.54 16.36
C PHE A 118 -7.81 17.44 17.37
N ALA A 119 -6.72 17.60 18.13
CA ALA A 119 -6.31 16.64 19.15
C ALA A 119 -7.29 16.57 20.33
N SER A 120 -8.02 17.67 20.61
CA SER A 120 -9.00 17.76 21.70
C SER A 120 -10.39 17.25 21.32
N ARG A 121 -10.64 17.02 20.02
CA ARG A 121 -11.91 16.47 19.53
C ARG A 121 -12.06 14.99 19.93
N PRO A 122 -13.30 14.49 20.12
CA PRO A 122 -13.53 13.08 20.38
C PRO A 122 -12.98 12.21 19.25
N LEU A 123 -12.50 11.01 19.62
CA LEU A 123 -11.86 10.06 18.70
C LEU A 123 -12.70 9.79 17.44
N VAL A 124 -14.01 9.61 17.62
CA VAL A 124 -14.95 9.32 16.51
C VAL A 124 -14.96 10.46 15.50
N GLU A 125 -14.98 11.71 15.96
CA GLU A 125 -14.98 12.88 15.08
C GLU A 125 -13.64 13.02 14.34
N ARG A 126 -12.52 12.76 15.01
CA ARG A 126 -11.19 12.76 14.39
C ARG A 126 -11.08 11.75 13.26
N VAL A 127 -11.57 10.53 13.49
CA VAL A 127 -11.59 9.47 12.46
C VAL A 127 -12.56 9.84 11.33
N ALA A 128 -13.74 10.37 11.63
CA ALA A 128 -14.72 10.80 10.62
C ALA A 128 -14.16 11.90 9.71
N LEU A 129 -13.53 12.94 10.27
CA LEU A 129 -12.88 14.02 9.50
C LEU A 129 -11.72 13.49 8.65
N THR A 130 -10.95 12.54 9.19
CA THR A 130 -9.88 11.87 8.44
C THR A 130 -10.46 11.11 7.26
N MET A 131 -11.50 10.30 7.46
CA MET A 131 -12.13 9.51 6.40
C MET A 131 -12.89 10.36 5.38
N ALA A 132 -13.44 11.50 5.77
CA ALA A 132 -14.06 12.44 4.83
C ALA A 132 -13.05 12.94 3.78
N SER A 133 -11.79 13.16 4.18
CA SER A 133 -10.73 13.60 3.27
C SER A 133 -9.96 12.45 2.62
N ALA A 134 -9.56 11.45 3.40
CA ALA A 134 -8.74 10.34 2.92
C ALA A 134 -9.58 9.30 2.16
N GLY A 135 -10.75 8.96 2.69
CA GLY A 135 -11.63 7.95 2.13
C GLY A 135 -12.21 8.37 0.79
N THR A 136 -12.44 9.66 0.55
CA THR A 136 -12.86 10.17 -0.77
C THR A 136 -11.76 10.01 -1.82
N ALA A 137 -10.50 10.31 -1.47
CA ALA A 137 -9.36 10.09 -2.36
C ALA A 137 -9.14 8.59 -2.66
N ILE A 138 -9.26 7.73 -1.65
CA ILE A 138 -9.14 6.28 -1.78
C ILE A 138 -10.27 5.69 -2.63
N LEU A 139 -11.51 6.16 -2.45
CA LEU A 139 -12.64 5.72 -3.27
C LEU A 139 -12.40 6.01 -4.76
N ILE A 140 -11.96 7.24 -5.08
CA ILE A 140 -11.71 7.66 -6.46
C ILE A 140 -10.62 6.78 -7.07
N THR A 141 -9.48 6.64 -6.41
CA THR A 141 -8.35 5.83 -6.90
C THR A 141 -8.71 4.36 -7.05
N THR A 142 -9.40 3.77 -6.07
CA THR A 142 -9.90 2.39 -6.13
C THR A 142 -10.83 2.18 -7.32
N LEU A 143 -11.84 3.05 -7.49
CA LEU A 143 -12.80 2.93 -8.58
C LEU A 143 -12.10 3.06 -9.93
N THR A 144 -11.21 4.03 -10.09
CA THR A 144 -10.43 4.19 -11.31
C THR A 144 -9.60 2.94 -11.61
N ASN A 145 -8.88 2.41 -10.61
CA ASN A 145 -8.07 1.20 -10.78
C ASN A 145 -8.95 -0.02 -11.14
N ALA A 146 -10.06 -0.22 -10.43
CA ALA A 146 -10.99 -1.30 -10.72
C ALA A 146 -11.55 -1.21 -12.15
N PHE A 147 -11.98 -0.01 -12.59
CA PHE A 147 -12.45 0.19 -13.96
C PHE A 147 -11.35 -0.09 -14.99
N VAL A 148 -10.13 0.39 -14.78
CA VAL A 148 -9.01 0.13 -15.70
C VAL A 148 -8.72 -1.37 -15.79
N PHE A 149 -8.70 -2.10 -14.67
CA PHE A 149 -8.51 -3.55 -14.69
C PHE A 149 -9.67 -4.28 -15.37
N PHE A 150 -10.93 -3.92 -15.10
CA PHE A 150 -12.07 -4.54 -15.78
C PHE A 150 -12.11 -4.26 -17.29
N ILE A 151 -11.73 -3.05 -17.73
CA ILE A 151 -11.59 -2.74 -19.16
C ILE A 151 -10.42 -3.55 -19.76
N SER A 152 -9.31 -3.66 -19.04
CA SER A 152 -8.14 -4.46 -19.48
C SER A 152 -8.47 -5.95 -19.64
N ALA A 153 -9.53 -6.44 -18.98
CA ALA A 153 -10.03 -7.80 -19.16
C ALA A 153 -10.66 -8.07 -20.55
N ILE A 154 -10.86 -7.05 -21.38
CA ILE A 154 -11.31 -7.22 -22.79
C ILE A 154 -10.18 -7.79 -23.67
N THR A 155 -8.94 -7.79 -23.19
CA THR A 155 -7.76 -8.29 -23.93
C THR A 155 -7.97 -9.74 -24.44
N PRO A 156 -7.56 -10.05 -25.69
CA PRO A 156 -7.74 -11.37 -26.29
C PRO A 156 -6.89 -12.48 -25.62
N ILE A 157 -5.87 -12.13 -24.85
CA ILE A 157 -4.96 -13.05 -24.15
C ILE A 157 -5.68 -13.60 -22.90
N PRO A 158 -6.06 -14.90 -22.85
CA PRO A 158 -6.89 -15.44 -21.77
C PRO A 158 -6.26 -15.37 -20.38
N ALA A 159 -4.94 -15.55 -20.30
CA ALA A 159 -4.18 -15.45 -19.06
C ALA A 159 -4.21 -14.02 -18.48
N LEU A 160 -4.13 -13.00 -19.34
CA LEU A 160 -4.19 -11.60 -18.90
C LEU A 160 -5.63 -11.20 -18.53
N ARG A 161 -6.62 -11.68 -19.31
CA ARG A 161 -8.03 -11.45 -19.02
C ARG A 161 -8.44 -11.96 -17.64
N SER A 162 -8.06 -13.19 -17.30
CA SER A 162 -8.30 -13.75 -15.96
C SER A 162 -7.61 -12.92 -14.89
N PHE A 163 -6.31 -12.65 -15.05
CA PHE A 163 -5.55 -11.80 -14.13
C PHE A 163 -6.22 -10.44 -13.85
N CYS A 164 -6.68 -9.75 -14.90
CA CYS A 164 -7.36 -8.46 -14.77
C CYS A 164 -8.68 -8.54 -13.98
N ILE A 165 -9.47 -9.60 -14.16
CA ILE A 165 -10.71 -9.81 -13.39
C ILE A 165 -10.38 -10.04 -11.91
N TRP A 166 -9.38 -10.88 -11.63
CA TRP A 166 -8.91 -11.15 -10.27
C TRP A 166 -8.38 -9.88 -9.60
N ALA A 167 -7.57 -9.08 -10.31
CA ALA A 167 -7.05 -7.82 -9.81
C ALA A 167 -8.19 -6.83 -9.51
N GLY A 168 -9.18 -6.69 -10.40
CA GLY A 168 -10.34 -5.84 -10.19
C GLY A 168 -11.16 -6.22 -8.95
N ILE A 169 -11.45 -7.51 -8.77
CA ILE A 169 -12.13 -8.02 -7.56
C ILE A 169 -11.28 -7.77 -6.31
N GLY A 170 -9.98 -8.06 -6.39
CA GLY A 170 -9.04 -7.86 -5.29
C GLY A 170 -8.97 -6.41 -4.83
N ILE A 171 -8.94 -5.46 -5.76
CA ILE A 171 -8.93 -4.02 -5.47
C ILE A 171 -10.22 -3.58 -4.78
N LEU A 172 -11.39 -4.07 -5.22
CA LEU A 172 -12.66 -3.75 -4.56
C LEU A 172 -12.72 -4.31 -3.13
N LEU A 173 -12.26 -5.55 -2.92
CA LEU A 173 -12.19 -6.14 -1.58
C LEU A 173 -11.17 -5.41 -0.71
N LEU A 174 -10.02 -5.04 -1.28
CA LEU A 174 -9.00 -4.27 -0.59
C LEU A 174 -9.55 -2.94 -0.06
N PHE A 175 -10.35 -2.24 -0.86
CA PHE A 175 -11.06 -1.04 -0.43
C PHE A 175 -12.04 -1.29 0.72
N VAL A 176 -12.80 -2.39 0.68
CA VAL A 176 -13.72 -2.74 1.77
C VAL A 176 -12.93 -2.99 3.06
N PHE A 177 -11.86 -3.77 3.01
CA PHE A 177 -11.03 -4.07 4.19
C PHE A 177 -10.24 -2.84 4.67
N SER A 178 -9.76 -1.98 3.76
CA SER A 178 -9.01 -0.77 4.13
C SER A 178 -9.91 0.27 4.79
N THR A 179 -11.15 0.45 4.33
CA THR A 179 -12.09 1.43 4.90
C THR A 179 -12.84 0.94 6.14
N THR A 180 -12.93 -0.37 6.36
CA THR A 180 -13.63 -0.94 7.53
C THR A 180 -12.65 -1.49 8.56
N TYR A 181 -11.99 -2.59 8.26
CA TYR A 181 -11.12 -3.32 9.18
C TYR A 181 -9.90 -2.49 9.59
N PHE A 182 -9.19 -1.90 8.63
CA PHE A 182 -8.03 -1.07 8.96
C PHE A 182 -8.43 0.22 9.69
N VAL A 183 -9.53 0.88 9.32
CA VAL A 183 -10.01 2.06 10.05
C VAL A 183 -10.39 1.72 11.51
N ALA A 184 -10.96 0.54 11.75
CA ALA A 184 -11.22 0.07 13.10
C ALA A 184 -9.92 -0.10 13.91
N LEU A 185 -8.91 -0.77 13.33
CA LEU A 185 -7.59 -0.92 13.98
C LEU A 185 -6.87 0.41 14.15
N PHE A 186 -6.99 1.31 13.19
CA PHE A 186 -6.46 2.67 13.27
C PHE A 186 -7.09 3.45 14.43
N SER A 187 -8.42 3.35 14.62
CA SER A 187 -9.09 3.98 15.76
C SER A 187 -8.60 3.45 17.12
N LEU A 188 -8.28 2.15 17.19
CA LEU A 188 -7.70 1.53 18.39
C LEU A 188 -6.27 2.02 18.64
N ASP A 189 -5.46 2.15 17.59
CA ASP A 189 -4.11 2.70 17.70
C ASP A 189 -4.15 4.17 18.17
N LEU A 190 -5.05 4.98 17.62
CA LEU A 190 -5.25 6.36 18.08
C LEU A 190 -5.63 6.42 19.57
N ARG A 191 -6.57 5.57 20.00
CA ARG A 191 -6.95 5.48 21.43
C ARG A 191 -5.76 5.07 22.30
N ARG A 192 -4.88 4.18 21.80
CA ARG A 192 -3.66 3.77 22.49
C ARG A 192 -2.67 4.92 22.61
N GLN A 193 -2.48 5.70 21.54
CA GLN A 193 -1.63 6.89 21.53
C GLN A 193 -2.16 7.94 22.53
N ASP A 194 -3.48 8.17 22.58
CA ASP A 194 -4.11 9.08 23.54
C ASP A 194 -3.87 8.62 25.00
N CYS A 195 -3.77 7.29 25.24
CA CYS A 195 -3.43 6.71 26.55
C CYS A 195 -1.91 6.70 26.87
N ARG A 196 -1.05 7.25 26.01
CA ARG A 196 0.41 7.27 26.10
C ARG A 196 1.05 5.89 26.36
N ARG A 197 0.53 4.83 25.75
CA ARG A 197 1.07 3.45 25.86
C ARG A 197 2.12 3.18 24.79
N ILE A 198 3.12 2.36 25.11
CA ILE A 198 4.22 2.01 24.20
C ILE A 198 3.71 1.12 23.06
N ASP A 199 4.29 1.28 21.87
CA ASP A 199 3.82 0.62 20.67
C ASP A 199 4.01 -0.91 20.69
N ALA A 200 5.22 -1.36 21.07
CA ALA A 200 5.57 -2.78 21.13
C ALA A 200 4.91 -3.55 22.28
N ILE A 201 4.61 -2.87 23.39
CA ILE A 201 4.00 -3.47 24.59
C ILE A 201 2.87 -2.56 25.06
N PRO A 202 1.62 -2.77 24.60
CA PRO A 202 0.48 -1.90 24.91
C PRO A 202 0.07 -1.90 26.39
N CYS A 203 0.68 -2.77 27.21
CA CYS A 203 0.48 -2.85 28.65
C CYS A 203 1.28 -1.81 29.45
N ILE A 204 2.33 -1.21 28.86
CA ILE A 204 3.23 -0.29 29.55
C ILE A 204 2.92 1.16 29.12
N LYS A 205 2.65 2.03 30.09
CA LYS A 205 2.56 3.48 29.86
C LYS A 205 3.96 4.08 29.76
N SER A 206 4.17 4.90 28.75
CA SER A 206 5.43 5.59 28.55
C SER A 206 5.51 6.84 29.42
N LYS A 207 6.70 7.08 30.01
CA LYS A 207 7.04 8.34 30.73
C LYS A 207 7.64 9.41 29.80
N TRP A 208 7.69 9.13 28.50
CA TRP A 208 8.32 9.99 27.52
C TRP A 208 7.42 11.20 27.22
N GLU A 209 7.85 12.39 27.65
CA GLU A 209 7.11 13.66 27.56
C GLU A 209 7.58 14.53 26.37
N LYS A 210 8.73 14.22 25.77
CA LYS A 210 9.34 15.04 24.70
C LYS A 210 8.70 14.76 23.34
N ASP A 211 8.58 15.81 22.52
CA ASP A 211 8.09 15.73 21.14
C ASP A 211 9.14 15.25 20.11
N GLU A 212 10.41 15.10 20.51
CA GLU A 212 11.53 14.70 19.64
C GLU A 212 11.71 13.19 19.60
N ASN A 213 12.21 12.59 18.52
CA ASN A 213 12.35 11.13 18.47
C ASN A 213 13.53 10.69 19.37
N LEU A 214 13.73 9.37 19.58
CA LEU A 214 14.83 8.82 20.39
C LEU A 214 16.23 9.35 19.97
N PHE A 215 16.37 9.76 18.71
CA PHE A 215 17.56 10.35 18.11
C PHE A 215 17.58 11.90 18.08
N GLY A 216 16.64 12.58 18.75
CA GLY A 216 16.52 14.06 18.74
C GLY A 216 15.97 14.65 17.43
N ILE A 217 15.55 13.81 16.49
CA ILE A 217 15.00 14.24 15.20
C ILE A 217 13.51 14.54 15.37
N ARG A 218 13.06 15.75 15.00
CA ARG A 218 11.62 16.08 14.94
C ARG A 218 10.96 15.37 13.75
N ASP A 219 9.79 14.77 13.98
CA ASP A 219 8.94 14.18 12.93
C ASP A 219 8.75 15.10 11.72
N GLY A 220 8.74 14.52 10.51
CA GLY A 220 8.58 15.26 9.26
C GLY A 220 9.85 15.95 8.74
N ALA A 221 11.05 15.49 9.11
CA ALA A 221 12.32 15.97 8.52
C ALA A 221 12.34 15.82 6.98
N LEU A 222 11.96 14.65 6.45
CA LEU A 222 11.84 14.42 5.01
C LEU A 222 10.76 15.31 4.38
N GLY A 223 9.60 15.45 5.02
CA GLY A 223 8.53 16.34 4.54
C GLY A 223 8.93 17.82 4.53
N ARG A 224 9.76 18.26 5.48
CA ARG A 224 10.38 19.59 5.50
C ARG A 224 11.42 19.72 4.41
N PHE A 225 12.32 18.76 4.24
CA PHE A 225 13.30 18.77 3.15
C PHE A 225 12.62 18.84 1.77
N LEU A 226 11.59 18.03 1.54
CA LEU A 226 10.81 18.03 0.31
C LEU A 226 10.08 19.36 0.09
N ARG A 227 9.55 19.99 1.14
CA ARG A 227 8.90 21.31 1.05
C ARG A 227 9.90 22.44 0.83
N ASP A 228 10.95 22.45 1.63
CA ASP A 228 11.82 23.61 1.85
C ASP A 228 13.01 23.64 0.90
N SER A 229 13.56 22.49 0.51
CA SER A 229 14.66 22.42 -0.47
C SER A 229 14.11 22.03 -1.83
N TYR A 230 13.50 20.85 -1.94
CA TYR A 230 13.08 20.31 -3.24
C TYR A 230 11.94 21.12 -3.87
N GLY A 231 10.91 21.46 -3.10
CA GLY A 231 9.76 22.23 -3.56
C GLY A 231 10.14 23.64 -4.04
N ARG A 232 11.02 24.33 -3.31
CA ARG A 232 11.54 25.64 -3.71
C ARG A 232 12.42 25.56 -4.95
N PHE A 233 13.26 24.52 -5.06
CA PHE A 233 14.09 24.29 -6.24
C PHE A 233 13.24 24.03 -7.51
N LEU A 234 12.25 23.13 -7.42
CA LEU A 234 11.38 22.79 -8.56
C LEU A 234 10.51 23.99 -9.00
N MET A 235 10.09 24.83 -8.05
CA MET A 235 9.26 26.00 -8.31
C MET A 235 10.05 27.24 -8.71
N ALA A 236 11.37 27.16 -8.83
CA ALA A 236 12.19 28.27 -9.30
C ALA A 236 11.87 28.60 -10.76
N ASP A 237 11.82 29.89 -11.10
CA ASP A 237 11.36 30.39 -12.40
C ASP A 237 12.22 29.90 -13.58
N ILE A 238 13.48 29.52 -13.32
CA ILE A 238 14.41 28.95 -14.32
C ILE A 238 14.23 27.42 -14.43
N VAL A 239 13.95 26.74 -13.32
CA VAL A 239 13.87 25.27 -13.28
C VAL A 239 12.58 24.76 -13.94
N ARG A 240 11.45 25.47 -13.74
CA ARG A 240 10.16 25.11 -14.34
C ARG A 240 10.21 24.95 -15.87
N PRO A 241 10.67 25.94 -16.66
CA PRO A 241 10.72 25.79 -18.11
C PRO A 241 11.73 24.72 -18.54
N ILE A 242 12.87 24.56 -17.84
CA ILE A 242 13.85 23.50 -18.14
C ILE A 242 13.21 22.12 -18.00
N VAL A 243 12.48 21.87 -16.92
CA VAL A 243 11.81 20.58 -16.69
C VAL A 243 10.75 20.31 -17.75
N LEU A 244 9.98 21.33 -18.15
CA LEU A 244 8.97 21.19 -19.21
C LEU A 244 9.61 20.92 -20.59
N VAL A 245 10.70 21.61 -20.93
CA VAL A 245 11.40 21.37 -22.20
C VAL A 245 12.04 19.98 -22.18
N ALA A 246 12.68 19.60 -21.08
CA ALA A 246 13.29 18.28 -20.93
C ALA A 246 12.24 17.15 -21.05
N SER A 247 11.05 17.30 -20.46
CA SER A 247 9.99 16.30 -20.59
C SER A 247 9.46 16.22 -22.02
N VAL A 248 9.23 17.34 -22.70
CA VAL A 248 8.78 17.36 -24.11
C VAL A 248 9.82 16.74 -25.04
N VAL A 249 11.11 17.05 -24.85
CA VAL A 249 12.22 16.48 -25.62
C VAL A 249 12.28 14.97 -25.41
N LEU A 250 12.21 14.50 -24.17
CA LEU A 250 12.24 13.07 -23.86
C LEU A 250 11.06 12.33 -24.50
N PHE A 251 9.85 12.89 -24.44
CA PHE A 251 8.67 12.34 -25.12
C PHE A 251 8.74 12.40 -26.65
N SER A 252 9.55 13.30 -27.21
CA SER A 252 9.76 13.38 -28.67
C SER A 252 10.82 12.40 -29.18
N ILE A 253 11.64 11.84 -28.27
CA ILE A 253 12.72 10.89 -28.59
C ILE A 253 12.24 9.43 -28.48
N MET A 254 11.28 9.14 -27.59
CA MET A 254 10.60 7.83 -27.50
C MET A 254 9.59 7.63 -28.62
#